data_AF-A0A257M4X9-F1
#
_entry.id   AF-A0A257M4X9-F1
#
_cell.length_a   1.000
_cell.length_b   1.000
_cell.length_c   1.000
_cell.angle_alpha   90.00
_cell.angle_beta   90.00
_cell.angle_gamma   90.00
#
_symmetry.space_group_name_H-M   'P 1'
#
loop_
_entity.id
_entity.type
_entity.pdbx_description
1 polymer ?
#
loop_
_entity_poly.entity_id
_entity_poly.type
_entity_poly.pdbx_seq_one_letter_code
_entity_poly.pdbx_strand_id
1 'polypeptide(L)'
;MDQQDSPPTDPLLPHFEVVWMTSAHTGLPHCKEFTAANPLVIQHRCDSPEASGDERVRIWRNCDRHIRNWWKASRHLVKSQHVIFLEWDVVCNVPLDRILSVQEGLVCSRIKRQHNPEDSWYWFREVPNLPAAMQASAIGVVPLAVLQLTREALDALCEECHDELFTSDIYCEMRTPTLLQ
;
A
#
# COMPACT_ATOMS: atom_id res chain seq x y z
N MET A 1 6.41 32.26 13.73
CA MET A 1 6.43 30.79 13.57
C MET A 1 4.99 30.39 13.78
N ASP A 2 4.22 30.47 12.71
CA ASP A 2 2.77 30.37 12.77
C ASP A 2 2.41 28.90 13.01
N GLN A 3 1.81 28.63 14.16
CA GLN A 3 1.17 27.35 14.42
C GLN A 3 -0.05 27.29 13.51
N GLN A 4 0.04 26.52 12.43
CA GLN A 4 -1.14 26.11 11.67
C GLN A 4 -1.96 25.19 12.56
N ASP A 5 -3.05 25.73 13.09
CA ASP A 5 -4.11 24.95 13.71
C ASP A 5 -4.58 23.90 12.70
N SER A 6 -4.32 22.64 13.02
CA SER A 6 -4.84 21.52 12.25
C SER A 6 -6.38 21.56 12.35
N PRO A 7 -7.10 21.34 11.24
CA PRO A 7 -8.55 21.41 11.25
C PRO A 7 -9.12 20.41 12.27
N PRO A 8 -10.21 20.75 12.97
CA PRO A 8 -10.83 19.86 13.93
C PRO A 8 -11.28 18.57 13.23
N THR A 9 -10.66 17.45 13.60
CA THR A 9 -11.10 16.12 13.18
C THR A 9 -12.51 15.88 13.73
N ASP A 10 -13.47 15.66 12.85
CA ASP A 10 -14.80 15.21 13.20
C ASP A 10 -14.67 13.91 14.04
N PRO A 11 -15.05 13.92 15.33
CA PRO A 11 -14.86 12.79 16.23
C PRO A 11 -15.66 11.54 15.83
N LEU A 12 -16.51 11.64 14.79
CA LEU A 12 -17.35 10.54 14.30
C LEU A 12 -16.78 9.81 13.07
N LEU A 13 -15.77 10.37 12.39
CA LEU A 13 -15.18 9.70 11.23
C LEU A 13 -14.05 8.77 11.68
N PRO A 14 -14.04 7.50 11.23
CA PRO A 14 -12.94 6.60 11.56
C PRO A 14 -11.65 7.17 10.99
N HIS A 15 -10.59 7.20 11.81
CA HIS A 15 -9.28 7.70 11.40
C HIS A 15 -8.71 6.94 10.19
N PHE A 16 -9.16 5.69 9.99
CA PHE A 16 -8.72 4.81 8.92
C PHE A 16 -9.89 4.07 8.29
N GLU A 17 -9.81 3.80 6.99
CA GLU A 17 -10.55 2.72 6.35
C GLU A 17 -9.58 1.61 5.92
N VAL A 18 -10.07 0.37 5.90
CA VAL A 18 -9.27 -0.80 5.54
C VAL A 18 -9.70 -1.34 4.20
N VAL A 19 -8.73 -1.76 3.40
CA VAL A 19 -8.92 -2.45 2.12
C VAL A 19 -8.23 -3.79 2.20
N TRP A 20 -9.01 -4.86 2.13
CA TRP A 20 -8.47 -6.21 2.06
C TRP A 20 -8.04 -6.54 0.64
N MET A 21 -6.76 -6.82 0.44
CA MET A 21 -6.21 -7.35 -0.80
C MET A 21 -6.36 -8.87 -0.82
N THR A 22 -7.26 -9.37 -1.66
CA THR A 22 -7.66 -10.78 -1.68
C THR A 22 -7.89 -11.27 -3.12
N SER A 23 -8.35 -12.51 -3.28
CA SER A 23 -8.83 -13.09 -4.52
C SER A 23 -10.06 -13.97 -4.26
N ALA A 24 -10.74 -14.40 -5.33
CA ALA A 24 -11.87 -15.32 -5.23
C ALA A 24 -11.52 -16.62 -4.48
N HIS A 25 -10.27 -17.07 -4.56
CA HIS A 25 -9.80 -18.31 -3.93
C HIS A 25 -9.35 -18.15 -2.47
N THR A 26 -8.72 -17.02 -2.13
CA THR A 26 -8.14 -16.79 -0.79
C THR A 26 -9.19 -16.31 0.20
N GLY A 27 -10.11 -15.44 -0.25
CA GLY A 27 -11.12 -14.86 0.61
C GLY A 27 -10.51 -14.05 1.76
N LEU A 28 -11.24 -13.95 2.87
CA LEU A 28 -10.89 -13.09 4.01
C LEU A 28 -10.83 -13.91 5.32
N PRO A 29 -9.84 -14.81 5.48
CA PRO A 29 -9.81 -15.76 6.58
C PRO A 29 -9.78 -15.10 7.98
N HIS A 30 -9.28 -13.88 8.08
CA HIS A 30 -9.08 -13.16 9.36
C HIS A 30 -10.01 -11.95 9.55
N CYS A 31 -10.97 -11.74 8.64
CA CYS A 31 -11.86 -10.57 8.68
C CYS A 31 -12.80 -10.59 9.89
N LYS A 32 -13.18 -11.76 10.41
CA LYS A 32 -14.03 -11.88 11.61
C LYS A 32 -13.30 -11.36 12.85
N GLU A 33 -12.09 -11.84 13.07
CA GLU A 33 -11.23 -11.44 14.19
C GLU A 33 -10.89 -9.95 14.10
N PHE A 34 -10.59 -9.47 12.89
CA PHE A 34 -10.35 -8.05 12.63
C PHE A 34 -11.57 -7.20 12.99
N THR A 35 -12.76 -7.56 12.50
CA THR A 35 -14.00 -6.82 12.75
C THR A 35 -14.35 -6.80 14.24
N ALA A 36 -14.13 -7.91 14.95
CA ALA A 36 -14.34 -7.96 16.39
C ALA A 36 -13.43 -6.98 17.15
N ALA A 37 -12.18 -6.83 16.72
CA ALA A 37 -11.22 -5.89 17.30
C ALA A 37 -11.43 -4.43 16.83
N ASN A 38 -12.03 -4.23 15.67
CA ASN A 38 -12.17 -2.93 14.98
C ASN A 38 -13.61 -2.68 14.49
N PRO A 39 -14.62 -2.66 15.38
CA PRO A 39 -16.04 -2.68 14.99
C PRO A 39 -16.52 -1.41 14.27
N LEU A 40 -15.77 -0.32 14.36
CA LEU A 40 -16.09 0.98 13.74
C LEU A 40 -15.31 1.24 12.45
N VAL A 41 -14.35 0.37 12.10
CA VAL A 41 -13.53 0.55 10.90
C VAL A 41 -14.32 0.11 9.68
N ILE A 42 -14.45 1.01 8.71
CA ILE A 42 -15.05 0.70 7.41
C ILE A 42 -14.07 -0.18 6.64
N GLN A 43 -14.59 -1.27 6.07
CA GLN A 43 -13.82 -2.27 5.36
C GLN A 43 -14.27 -2.34 3.90
N HIS A 44 -13.30 -2.39 3.00
CA HIS A 44 -13.45 -2.59 1.56
C HIS A 44 -12.72 -3.85 1.13
N ARG A 45 -12.99 -4.25 -0.12
CA ARG A 45 -12.36 -5.40 -0.75
C ARG A 45 -11.72 -4.96 -2.07
N CYS A 46 -10.46 -5.38 -2.25
CA CYS A 46 -9.72 -5.28 -3.49
C CYS A 46 -9.45 -6.71 -3.97
N ASP A 47 -10.20 -7.14 -4.98
CA ASP A 47 -10.02 -8.45 -5.60
C ASP A 47 -8.93 -8.39 -6.67
N SER A 48 -7.89 -9.19 -6.47
CA SER A 48 -6.91 -9.48 -7.50
C SER A 48 -7.56 -10.37 -8.56
N PRO A 49 -7.45 -10.02 -9.86
CA PRO A 49 -7.95 -10.86 -10.94
C PRO A 49 -7.30 -12.24 -10.89
N GLU A 50 -8.04 -13.26 -11.30
CA GLU A 50 -7.48 -14.59 -11.48
C GLU A 50 -6.44 -14.54 -12.61
N ALA A 51 -5.17 -14.77 -12.28
CA ALA A 51 -4.13 -14.91 -13.28
C ALA A 51 -3.87 -16.39 -13.59
N SER A 52 -3.64 -16.69 -14.86
CA SER A 52 -3.36 -18.04 -15.36
C SER A 52 -1.92 -18.16 -15.88
N GLY A 53 -1.34 -19.36 -15.83
CA GLY A 53 0.00 -19.62 -16.34
C GLY A 53 1.09 -18.74 -15.68
N ASP A 54 1.99 -18.18 -16.51
CA ASP A 54 3.13 -17.35 -16.08
C ASP A 54 2.69 -16.06 -15.36
N GLU A 55 1.47 -15.61 -15.60
CA GLU A 55 0.89 -14.41 -15.01
C GLU A 55 0.63 -14.60 -13.51
N ARG A 56 0.39 -15.84 -13.06
CA ARG A 56 0.24 -16.20 -11.65
C ARG A 56 1.50 -15.96 -10.83
N VAL A 57 2.68 -16.17 -11.44
CA VAL A 57 3.98 -15.89 -10.81
C VAL A 57 4.20 -14.38 -10.68
N ARG A 58 3.55 -13.58 -11.54
CA ARG A 58 3.68 -12.12 -11.58
C ARG A 58 2.65 -11.36 -10.72
N ILE A 59 1.60 -12.01 -10.20
CA ILE A 59 0.62 -11.35 -9.32
C ILE A 59 1.31 -10.68 -8.14
N TRP A 60 2.19 -11.41 -7.45
CA TRP A 60 2.91 -10.91 -6.27
C TRP A 60 3.86 -9.75 -6.59
N ARG A 61 4.31 -9.62 -7.85
CA ARG A 61 5.15 -8.50 -8.29
C ARG A 61 4.36 -7.19 -8.40
N ASN A 62 3.04 -7.26 -8.41
CA ASN A 62 2.16 -6.21 -8.91
C ASN A 62 1.01 -5.88 -7.96
N CYS A 63 1.14 -6.20 -6.65
CA CYS A 63 0.12 -5.86 -5.65
C CYS A 63 -0.24 -4.36 -5.68
N ASP A 64 0.73 -3.48 -5.91
CA ASP A 64 0.50 -2.05 -6.07
C ASP A 64 -0.29 -1.66 -7.33
N ARG A 65 -0.28 -2.46 -8.40
CA ARG A 65 -1.19 -2.26 -9.55
C ARG A 65 -2.63 -2.51 -9.13
N HIS A 66 -2.87 -3.49 -8.27
CA HIS A 66 -4.21 -3.77 -7.73
C HIS A 66 -4.68 -2.63 -6.84
N ILE A 67 -3.79 -2.11 -5.96
CA ILE A 67 -4.05 -0.90 -5.16
C ILE A 67 -4.42 0.27 -6.06
N ARG A 68 -3.60 0.56 -7.07
CA ARG A 68 -3.82 1.67 -8.02
C ARG A 68 -5.16 1.54 -8.75
N ASN A 69 -5.44 0.36 -9.32
CA ASN A 69 -6.68 0.13 -10.07
C ASN A 69 -7.91 0.23 -9.17
N TRP A 70 -7.83 -0.33 -7.97
CA TRP A 70 -8.89 -0.22 -6.98
C TRP A 70 -9.14 1.24 -6.58
N TRP A 71 -8.08 2.02 -6.30
CA TRP A 71 -8.24 3.43 -5.95
C TRP A 71 -8.90 4.23 -7.08
N LYS A 72 -8.47 4.06 -8.33
CA LYS A 72 -9.09 4.72 -9.49
C LYS A 72 -10.60 4.44 -9.57
N ALA A 73 -11.02 3.20 -9.30
CA ALA A 73 -12.42 2.80 -9.35
C ALA A 73 -13.24 3.22 -8.11
N SER A 74 -12.63 3.22 -6.93
CA SER A 74 -13.36 3.21 -5.65
C SER A 74 -13.09 4.42 -4.75
N ARG A 75 -12.19 5.35 -5.10
CA ARG A 75 -11.83 6.50 -4.25
C ARG A 75 -13.01 7.35 -3.76
N HIS A 76 -14.11 7.37 -4.51
CA HIS A 76 -15.34 8.10 -4.16
C HIS A 76 -16.14 7.45 -3.02
N LEU A 77 -15.88 6.18 -2.71
CA LEU A 77 -16.50 5.42 -1.63
C LEU A 77 -15.76 5.60 -0.30
N VAL A 78 -14.47 5.93 -0.37
CA VAL A 78 -13.61 6.13 0.80
C VAL A 78 -13.82 7.52 1.35
N LYS A 79 -14.09 7.65 2.64
CA LYS A 79 -14.32 8.93 3.34
C LYS A 79 -13.12 9.34 4.17
N SER A 80 -12.37 8.39 4.72
CA SER A 80 -11.19 8.71 5.54
C SER A 80 -10.01 9.20 4.71
N GLN A 81 -9.14 9.95 5.38
CA GLN A 81 -7.90 10.48 4.82
C GLN A 81 -6.80 9.41 4.71
N HIS A 82 -6.85 8.39 5.57
CA HIS A 82 -5.86 7.33 5.63
C HIS A 82 -6.53 6.00 5.28
N VAL A 83 -5.88 5.26 4.40
CA VAL A 83 -6.33 3.96 3.92
C VAL A 83 -5.26 2.94 4.24
N ILE A 84 -5.66 1.85 4.88
CA ILE A 84 -4.79 0.73 5.21
C ILE A 84 -5.09 -0.41 4.26
N PHE A 85 -4.09 -0.88 3.53
CA PHE A 85 -4.16 -2.10 2.74
C PHE A 85 -3.60 -3.26 3.57
N LEU A 86 -4.40 -4.32 3.68
CA LEU A 86 -4.03 -5.56 4.36
C LEU A 86 -4.04 -6.72 3.37
N GLU A 87 -2.97 -7.51 3.33
CA GLU A 87 -2.99 -8.79 2.62
C GLU A 87 -3.95 -9.79 3.28
N TRP A 88 -4.49 -10.71 2.48
CA TRP A 88 -5.55 -11.64 2.90
C TRP A 88 -5.16 -12.55 4.10
N ASP A 89 -3.87 -12.86 4.25
CA ASP A 89 -3.31 -13.72 5.30
C ASP A 89 -2.83 -12.94 6.53
N VAL A 90 -3.09 -11.64 6.59
CA VAL A 90 -2.72 -10.81 7.75
C VAL A 90 -3.71 -10.98 8.89
N VAL A 91 -3.19 -11.37 10.04
CA VAL A 91 -3.94 -11.43 11.30
C VAL A 91 -3.73 -10.12 12.06
N CYS A 92 -4.78 -9.32 12.19
CA CYS A 92 -4.80 -8.14 13.05
C CYS A 92 -6.01 -8.22 13.99
N ASN A 93 -5.78 -8.68 15.22
CA ASN A 93 -6.80 -8.86 16.25
C ASN A 93 -6.70 -7.82 17.38
N VAL A 94 -6.05 -6.69 17.11
CA VAL A 94 -5.93 -5.55 18.01
C VAL A 94 -6.58 -4.31 17.39
N PRO A 95 -7.05 -3.36 18.21
CA PRO A 95 -7.52 -2.07 17.71
C PRO A 95 -6.41 -1.33 16.93
N LEU A 96 -6.73 -0.86 15.73
CA LEU A 96 -5.77 -0.19 14.83
C LEU A 96 -5.18 1.08 15.43
N ASP A 97 -5.99 1.84 16.18
CA ASP A 97 -5.59 3.07 16.87
C ASP A 97 -4.51 2.84 17.95
N ARG A 98 -4.30 1.59 18.39
CA ARG A 98 -3.24 1.23 19.34
C ARG A 98 -1.90 0.93 18.67
N ILE A 99 -1.91 0.61 17.38
CA ILE A 99 -0.71 0.13 16.67
C ILE A 99 -0.30 1.05 15.52
N LEU A 100 -1.22 1.85 14.98
CA LEU A 100 -0.96 2.78 13.91
C LEU A 100 -1.26 4.20 14.36
N SER A 101 -0.29 5.08 14.12
CA SER A 101 -0.49 6.53 14.21
C SER A 101 -0.91 7.07 12.85
N VAL A 102 -1.82 8.04 12.86
CA VAL A 102 -2.11 8.87 11.69
C VAL A 102 -0.82 9.57 11.25
N GLN A 103 -0.41 9.29 10.02
CA GLN A 103 0.82 9.79 9.42
C GLN A 103 0.57 10.08 7.93
N GLU A 104 1.29 11.09 7.43
CA GLU A 104 1.21 11.54 6.05
C GLU A 104 1.98 10.64 5.08
N GLY A 105 1.53 10.60 3.83
CA GLY A 105 2.18 9.87 2.74
C GLY A 105 2.12 8.34 2.91
N LEU A 106 3.24 7.69 2.61
CA LEU A 106 3.43 6.25 2.70
C LEU A 106 4.07 5.84 4.03
N VAL A 107 3.34 5.03 4.81
CA VAL A 107 3.78 4.49 6.09
C VAL A 107 3.94 2.98 5.98
N CYS A 108 5.19 2.53 6.07
CA CYS A 108 5.59 1.13 5.97
C CYS A 108 7.02 0.95 6.50
N SER A 109 7.44 -0.31 6.69
CA SER A 109 8.82 -0.64 7.02
C SER A 109 9.73 -0.46 5.80
N ARG A 110 10.40 0.70 5.73
CA ARG A 110 11.32 1.05 4.65
C ARG A 110 12.70 0.42 4.86
N ILE A 111 13.29 -0.08 3.78
CA ILE A 111 14.66 -0.58 3.71
C ILE A 111 15.46 0.39 2.84
N LYS A 112 16.51 0.98 3.43
CA LYS A 112 17.45 1.82 2.68
C LYS A 112 18.50 0.94 2.01
N ARG A 113 18.88 1.33 0.79
CA ARG A 113 19.96 0.66 0.06
C ARG A 113 21.27 0.80 0.84
N GLN A 114 21.92 -0.33 1.11
CA GLN A 114 23.22 -0.34 1.76
C GLN A 114 24.33 -0.11 0.72
N HIS A 115 25.47 0.41 1.17
CA HIS A 115 26.64 0.63 0.31
C HIS A 115 27.32 -0.69 -0.10
N ASN A 116 27.18 -1.76 0.69
CA ASN A 116 27.69 -3.08 0.34
C ASN A 116 26.64 -3.86 -0.49
N PRO A 117 26.94 -4.26 -1.74
CA PRO A 117 26.04 -5.06 -2.57
C PRO A 117 25.72 -6.44 -1.97
N GLU A 118 26.65 -7.04 -1.22
CA GLU A 118 26.47 -8.39 -0.65
C GLU A 118 25.52 -8.41 0.55
N ASP A 119 25.35 -7.27 1.23
CA ASP A 119 24.39 -7.08 2.33
C ASP A 119 23.10 -6.38 1.86
N SER A 120 22.96 -6.20 0.55
CA SER A 120 21.81 -5.50 -0.01
C SER A 120 20.57 -6.40 -0.02
N TRP A 121 19.44 -5.84 0.38
CA TRP A 121 18.16 -6.51 0.32
C TRP A 121 17.85 -6.96 -1.12
N TYR A 122 17.41 -8.22 -1.27
CA TYR A 122 17.32 -8.93 -2.54
C TYR A 122 16.63 -8.15 -3.67
N TRP A 123 15.58 -7.39 -3.36
CA TRP A 123 14.83 -6.64 -4.37
C TRP A 123 15.55 -5.38 -4.90
N PHE A 124 16.67 -4.95 -4.31
CA PHE A 124 17.49 -3.88 -4.91
C PHE A 124 18.10 -4.25 -6.27
N ARG A 125 18.08 -5.53 -6.65
CA ARG A 125 18.39 -5.95 -8.03
C ARG A 125 17.42 -5.42 -9.09
N GLU A 126 16.24 -4.94 -8.68
CA GLU A 126 15.24 -4.35 -9.58
C GLU A 126 15.54 -2.88 -9.88
N VAL A 127 16.50 -2.25 -9.19
CA VAL A 127 16.85 -0.83 -9.41
C VAL A 127 17.19 -0.50 -10.87
N PRO A 128 17.93 -1.33 -11.64
CA PRO A 128 18.17 -1.08 -13.06
C PRO A 128 16.91 -1.01 -13.92
N ASN A 129 15.78 -1.58 -13.46
CA ASN A 129 14.49 -1.54 -14.15
C ASN A 129 13.70 -0.26 -13.85
N LEU A 130 14.10 0.54 -12.86
CA LEU A 130 13.50 1.85 -12.59
C LEU A 130 13.96 2.89 -13.63
N PRO A 131 13.16 3.93 -13.89
CA PRO A 131 13.59 5.09 -14.66
C PRO A 131 14.90 5.66 -14.11
N ALA A 132 15.82 6.05 -15.00
CA ALA A 132 17.17 6.48 -14.62
C ALA A 132 17.17 7.58 -13.54
N ALA A 133 16.22 8.50 -13.61
CA ALA A 133 16.06 9.59 -12.63
C ALA A 133 15.71 9.11 -11.21
N MET A 134 15.13 7.92 -11.06
CA MET A 134 14.69 7.34 -9.78
C MET A 134 15.72 6.37 -9.17
N GLN A 135 16.72 5.92 -9.94
CA GLN A 135 17.64 4.87 -9.49
C GLN A 135 18.50 5.28 -8.29
N ALA A 136 18.88 6.56 -8.21
CA ALA A 136 19.72 7.09 -7.13
C ALA A 136 18.97 7.21 -5.80
N SER A 137 17.64 7.36 -5.84
CA SER A 137 16.76 7.47 -4.67
C SER A 137 15.95 6.20 -4.40
N ALA A 138 16.32 5.07 -5.02
CA ALA A 138 15.54 3.84 -4.87
C ALA A 138 15.44 3.38 -3.39
N ILE A 139 14.21 3.17 -2.92
CA ILE A 139 13.91 2.64 -1.59
C ILE A 139 13.12 1.34 -1.75
N GLY A 140 13.43 0.38 -0.88
CA GLY A 140 12.68 -0.86 -0.74
C GLY A 140 11.73 -0.81 0.45
N VAL A 141 10.72 -1.68 0.46
CA VAL A 141 9.90 -1.93 1.66
C VAL A 141 9.78 -3.41 1.95
N VAL A 142 9.77 -3.79 3.23
CA VAL A 142 9.41 -5.16 3.66
C VAL A 142 7.99 -5.47 3.12
N PRO A 143 7.61 -6.76 2.86
CA PRO A 143 6.40 -7.09 2.10
C PRO A 143 5.16 -6.29 2.50
N LEU A 144 4.30 -6.01 1.52
CA LEU A 144 3.09 -5.17 1.62
C LEU A 144 1.97 -5.78 2.48
N ALA A 145 2.32 -6.60 3.48
CA ALA A 145 1.39 -7.17 4.43
C ALA A 145 0.50 -6.08 5.07
N VAL A 146 1.11 -4.97 5.50
CA VAL A 146 0.38 -3.80 6.00
C VAL A 146 0.96 -2.54 5.39
N LEU A 147 0.11 -1.81 4.67
CA LEU A 147 0.47 -0.55 4.03
C LEU A 147 -0.53 0.54 4.42
N GLN A 148 -0.07 1.63 5.02
CA GLN A 148 -0.90 2.82 5.23
C GLN A 148 -0.50 3.90 4.21
N LEU A 149 -1.50 4.43 3.51
CA LEU A 149 -1.36 5.50 2.53
C LEU A 149 -2.38 6.59 2.81
N THR A 150 -2.01 7.85 2.59
CA THR A 150 -2.99 8.93 2.51
C THR A 150 -3.71 8.94 1.17
N ARG A 151 -4.83 9.66 1.09
CA ARG A 151 -5.50 9.92 -0.18
C ARG A 151 -4.58 10.62 -1.18
N GLU A 152 -3.78 11.59 -0.73
CA GLU A 152 -2.84 12.29 -1.62
C GLU A 152 -1.82 11.31 -2.20
N ALA A 153 -1.28 10.41 -1.38
CA ALA A 153 -0.34 9.39 -1.86
C ALA A 153 -1.00 8.42 -2.86
N LEU A 154 -2.25 8.04 -2.61
CA LEU A 154 -3.02 7.19 -3.54
C LEU A 154 -3.36 7.91 -4.85
N ASP A 155 -3.69 9.20 -4.78
CA ASP A 155 -3.91 10.03 -5.96
C ASP A 155 -2.62 10.21 -6.77
N ALA A 156 -1.48 10.44 -6.11
CA ALA A 156 -0.16 10.49 -6.75
C ALA A 156 0.17 9.18 -7.48
N LEU A 157 -0.07 8.01 -6.88
CA LEU A 157 0.10 6.71 -7.56
C LEU A 157 -0.73 6.60 -8.84
N CYS A 158 -1.86 7.31 -8.92
CA CYS A 158 -2.81 7.22 -10.01
C CYS A 158 -2.55 8.22 -11.14
N GLU A 159 -1.60 9.13 -10.99
CA GLU A 159 -1.23 10.09 -12.03
C GLU A 159 -0.83 9.38 -13.34
N GLU A 160 -1.24 9.97 -14.47
CA GLU A 160 -1.01 9.42 -15.81
C GLU A 160 0.47 9.41 -16.18
N CYS A 161 1.26 10.35 -15.64
CA CYS A 161 2.70 10.43 -15.84
C CYS A 161 3.45 9.17 -15.35
N HIS A 162 2.80 8.33 -14.53
CA HIS A 162 3.35 7.09 -14.00
C HIS A 162 2.84 5.83 -14.71
N ASP A 163 2.00 5.93 -15.75
CA ASP A 163 1.43 4.76 -16.42
C ASP A 163 2.51 3.79 -16.95
N GLU A 164 3.58 4.30 -17.55
CA GLU A 164 4.70 3.49 -18.04
C GLU A 164 5.44 2.75 -16.91
N LEU A 165 5.58 3.37 -15.74
CA LEU A 165 6.19 2.73 -14.58
C LEU A 165 5.33 1.55 -14.09
N PHE A 166 4.01 1.69 -14.16
CA PHE A 166 3.06 0.63 -13.79
C PHE A 166 2.81 -0.40 -14.89
N THR A 167 3.35 -0.24 -16.10
CA THR A 167 3.40 -1.34 -17.10
C THR A 167 4.73 -2.10 -17.02
N SER A 168 5.79 -1.48 -16.51
CA SER A 168 7.12 -2.06 -16.34
C SER A 168 7.20 -3.24 -15.36
N ASP A 169 8.06 -4.22 -15.66
CA ASP A 169 8.25 -5.43 -14.85
C ASP A 169 9.15 -5.19 -13.63
N ILE A 170 8.62 -4.43 -12.67
CA ILE A 170 9.30 -4.03 -11.43
C ILE A 170 8.47 -4.53 -10.25
N TYR A 171 9.11 -5.11 -9.24
CA TYR A 171 8.43 -5.50 -8.00
C TYR A 171 7.80 -4.31 -7.29
N CYS A 172 6.58 -4.51 -6.80
CA CYS A 172 5.80 -3.51 -6.08
C CYS A 172 6.52 -2.96 -4.84
N GLU A 173 7.33 -3.78 -4.17
CA GLU A 173 8.12 -3.42 -3.00
C GLU A 173 9.31 -2.51 -3.32
N MET A 174 9.57 -2.25 -4.61
CA MET A 174 10.51 -1.24 -5.10
C MET A 174 9.79 -0.08 -5.79
N ARG A 175 8.78 -0.37 -6.63
CA ARG A 175 8.08 0.63 -7.45
C ARG A 175 7.37 1.68 -6.61
N THR A 176 6.41 1.26 -5.79
CA THR A 176 5.58 2.16 -4.97
C THR A 176 6.38 3.02 -3.99
N PRO A 177 7.29 2.46 -3.16
CA PRO A 177 8.05 3.28 -2.21
C PRO A 177 9.09 4.20 -2.87
N THR A 178 9.53 3.92 -4.09
CA THR A 178 10.40 4.84 -4.82
C THR A 178 9.63 6.01 -5.41
N LEU A 179 8.37 5.80 -5.81
CA LEU A 179 7.50 6.85 -6.32
C LEU A 179 7.02 7.80 -5.21
N LEU A 180 6.59 7.25 -4.08
CA LEU A 180 5.95 8.00 -2.98
C LEU A 180 6.92 8.56 -1.92
N GLN A 181 8.13 8.87 -2.34
CA GLN A 181 9.22 9.19 -1.43
C GLN A 181 9.20 10.62 -0.93
#